data_AF-A0A7E5VE24-F1
#
_entry.id   AF-A0A7E5VE24-F1
#
_cell.length_a   1.000
_cell.length_b   1.000
_cell.length_c   1.000
_cell.angle_alpha   90.00
_cell.angle_beta   90.00
_cell.angle_gamma   90.00
#
_symmetry.space_group_name_H-M   'P 1'
#
loop_
_entity.id
_entity.type
_entity.pdbx_description
1 polymer ?
#
loop_
_entity_poly.entity_id
_entity_poly.type
_entity_poly.pdbx_seq_one_letter_code
_entity_poly.pdbx_strand_id
1 'polypeptide(L)'
;MRTVDPELWSKKLKKPAMQVSRPMRFGQQAGCRLEQRLRDSLRDALADFWRSCSVAAVKYINASATSCERYGYITLMLLTIAVGSSMVVNNFSLILKQPPLIISLQTTATPITNFKFPAVAVCSNKVISRAALRNYTNYLYKHPKNKIVYGFRRSEIEQNLLNMGALLTFALPPLKVHFENFIRDVESTYNVTDIMLKLSANCSTIMLRCSWRGRLEPCSSLFGTRLTALGFCCVFNSRYQPIDFYRKPAVLDLIGPDYGLGIVVKESRDDFAYVRRPVYGMEVMLIFAGDEYPMLESGDVRMYPLPRNASLFYNIHPLMQYPADDISYYSEKWRGCRLHGGGMSWCLTECRRDTARALCGCVPYAWQPQHARHAPHAPPTCTLGELACLNKHREKFMYLHPGEGTDPALSQERQDAMDCSNCRVLCRRQLYRAQISHSMHRLNLSLFGNFLS
;
A
#
# COMPACT_ATOMS: atom_id res chain seq x y z
N MET A 1 27.63 19.57 27.01
CA MET A 1 29.08 19.59 26.73
C MET A 1 29.67 20.89 27.28
N ARG A 2 30.44 20.80 28.36
CA ARG A 2 31.47 21.78 28.71
C ARG A 2 32.73 20.95 28.93
N THR A 3 33.58 20.91 27.91
CA THR A 3 34.92 20.35 28.00
C THR A 3 35.74 21.32 28.84
N VAL A 4 36.03 20.92 30.08
CA VAL A 4 36.97 21.64 30.95
C VAL A 4 38.37 21.13 30.61
N ASP A 5 39.30 22.07 30.38
CA ASP A 5 40.67 21.82 29.93
C ASP A 5 41.45 20.79 30.78
N PRO A 6 42.25 19.91 30.14
CA PRO A 6 42.99 18.84 30.83
C PRO A 6 44.09 19.34 31.78
N GLU A 7 44.56 20.59 31.65
CA GLU A 7 45.63 21.13 32.50
C GLU A 7 45.18 21.55 33.91
N LEU A 8 43.87 21.76 34.13
CA LEU A 8 43.32 22.11 35.44
C LEU A 8 43.12 20.90 36.36
N TRP A 9 43.28 19.67 35.85
CA TRP A 9 43.11 18.45 36.63
C TRP A 9 44.24 18.26 37.68
N SER A 10 45.44 18.75 37.39
CA SER A 10 46.61 18.56 38.26
C SER A 10 46.63 19.46 39.50
N LYS A 11 46.02 20.65 39.44
CA LYS A 11 46.05 21.64 40.55
C LYS A 11 44.92 21.48 41.57
N LYS A 12 43.85 20.75 41.25
CA LYS A 12 42.70 20.53 42.15
C LYS A 12 42.65 19.17 42.84
N LEU A 13 43.60 18.28 42.54
CA LEU A 13 43.89 17.15 43.41
C LEU A 13 44.68 17.68 44.61
N LYS A 14 43.98 18.29 45.58
CA LYS A 14 44.40 18.10 46.98
C LYS A 14 44.45 16.59 47.12
N LYS A 15 45.67 16.02 47.11
CA LYS A 15 45.91 14.61 47.41
C LYS A 15 44.96 14.29 48.56
N PRO A 16 43.99 13.37 48.42
CA PRO A 16 43.36 12.86 49.62
C PRO A 16 44.54 12.35 50.42
N ALA A 17 44.84 13.03 51.52
CA ALA A 17 45.80 12.53 52.48
C ALA A 17 45.19 11.18 52.85
N MET A 18 45.76 10.11 52.29
CA MET A 18 45.50 8.78 52.76
C MET A 18 45.86 8.88 54.23
N GLN A 19 44.83 9.00 55.09
CA GLN A 19 45.03 9.01 56.52
C GLN A 19 45.57 7.64 56.84
N VAL A 20 46.91 7.54 56.83
CA VAL A 20 47.62 6.38 57.33
C VAL A 20 47.12 6.23 58.76
N SER A 21 46.33 5.18 58.98
CA SER A 21 45.76 4.84 60.27
C SER A 21 46.90 4.54 61.24
N ARG A 22 47.34 5.58 61.97
CA ARG A 22 48.36 5.60 63.04
C ARG A 22 49.72 4.99 62.67
N PRO A 23 50.86 5.67 62.91
CA PRO A 23 52.15 4.99 62.85
C PRO A 23 52.18 3.88 63.92
N MET A 24 52.36 2.63 63.50
CA MET A 24 52.61 1.52 64.42
C MET A 24 53.88 1.85 65.23
N ARG A 25 53.76 1.84 66.57
CA ARG A 25 54.93 1.81 67.45
C ARG A 25 55.72 0.53 67.12
N PHE A 26 57.01 0.71 66.85
CA PHE A 26 57.98 -0.36 66.60
C PHE A 26 57.95 -1.34 67.79
N GLY A 27 57.60 -2.62 67.55
CA GLY A 27 57.73 -3.68 68.57
C GLY A 27 56.49 -4.51 68.92
N GLN A 28 55.40 -4.50 68.15
CA GLN A 28 54.33 -5.51 68.31
C GLN A 28 54.35 -6.55 67.19
N GLN A 29 54.53 -7.81 67.58
CA GLN A 29 54.44 -8.98 66.70
C GLN A 29 53.10 -9.00 65.96
N ALA A 30 53.16 -9.10 64.64
CA ALA A 30 52.00 -9.16 63.76
C ALA A 30 51.31 -10.52 63.86
N GLY A 31 50.38 -10.63 64.81
CA GLY A 31 49.49 -11.78 64.97
C GLY A 31 48.13 -11.64 64.28
N CYS A 32 47.98 -10.77 63.27
CA CYS A 32 46.71 -10.58 62.56
C CYS A 32 46.84 -10.95 61.09
N ARG A 33 46.09 -11.99 60.67
CA ARG A 33 45.98 -12.46 59.28
C ARG A 33 45.62 -11.31 58.33
N LEU A 34 46.20 -11.30 57.13
CA LEU A 34 45.91 -10.37 56.02
C LEU A 34 44.39 -10.14 55.84
N GLU A 35 43.59 -11.19 56.05
CA GLU A 35 42.13 -11.17 56.01
C GLU A 35 41.50 -10.17 56.99
N GLN A 36 42.06 -10.01 58.19
CA GLN A 36 41.55 -9.05 59.18
C GLN A 36 41.82 -7.61 58.73
N ARG A 37 43.00 -7.33 58.18
CA ARG A 37 43.34 -5.99 57.65
C ARG A 37 42.51 -5.63 56.42
N LEU A 38 42.25 -6.59 55.53
CA LEU A 38 41.36 -6.39 54.39
C LEU A 38 39.92 -6.13 54.86
N ARG A 39 39.45 -6.85 55.88
CA ARG A 39 38.12 -6.64 56.46
C ARG A 39 37.97 -5.27 57.11
N ASP A 40 38.99 -4.79 57.81
CA ASP A 40 38.98 -3.48 58.45
C ASP A 40 39.06 -2.35 57.40
N SER A 41 39.90 -2.50 56.38
CA SER A 41 39.95 -1.55 55.24
C SER A 41 38.63 -1.50 54.46
N LEU A 42 37.97 -2.65 54.23
CA LEU A 42 36.64 -2.71 53.61
C LEU A 42 35.57 -2.06 54.49
N ARG A 43 35.64 -2.20 55.81
CA ARG A 43 34.72 -1.53 56.74
C ARG A 43 34.88 -0.01 56.68
N ASP A 44 36.11 0.48 56.65
CA ASP A 44 36.39 1.91 56.54
C ASP A 44 35.92 2.46 55.18
N ALA A 45 36.20 1.76 54.08
CA ALA A 45 35.74 2.13 52.74
C ALA A 45 34.20 2.15 52.63
N LEU A 46 33.52 1.17 53.24
CA LEU A 46 32.06 1.16 53.29
C LEU A 46 31.51 2.31 54.14
N ALA A 47 32.11 2.58 55.31
CA ALA A 47 31.69 3.68 56.17
C ALA A 47 31.82 5.04 55.46
N ASP A 48 32.89 5.25 54.70
CA ASP A 48 33.08 6.45 53.90
C ASP A 48 32.10 6.52 52.71
N PHE A 49 31.80 5.39 52.06
CA PHE A 49 30.77 5.31 51.02
C PHE A 49 29.38 5.71 51.56
N TRP A 50 28.98 5.19 52.72
CA TRP A 50 27.69 5.52 53.34
C TRP A 50 27.59 6.99 53.79
N ARG A 51 28.72 7.65 54.09
CA ARG A 51 28.77 9.08 54.44
C ARG A 51 28.77 10.00 53.22
N SER A 52 29.31 9.56 52.09
CA SER A 52 29.50 10.36 50.88
C SER A 52 28.54 10.04 49.73
N CYS A 53 27.65 9.07 49.90
CA CYS A 53 26.71 8.63 48.87
C CYS A 53 25.80 9.79 48.39
N SER A 54 25.58 9.87 47.08
CA SER A 54 24.69 10.85 46.43
C SER A 54 23.20 10.54 46.62
N VAL A 55 22.85 9.37 47.16
CA VAL A 55 21.47 8.97 47.43
C VAL A 55 20.96 9.73 48.65
N ALA A 56 20.01 10.65 48.43
CA ALA A 56 19.47 11.51 49.48
C ALA A 56 18.90 10.72 50.66
N ALA A 57 18.19 9.61 50.41
CA ALA A 57 17.62 8.76 51.45
C ALA A 57 18.67 8.19 52.42
N VAL A 58 19.87 7.85 51.92
CA VAL A 58 20.97 7.30 52.73
C VAL A 58 21.51 8.33 53.72
N LYS A 59 21.53 9.61 53.33
CA LYS A 59 21.95 10.72 54.20
C LYS A 59 20.97 10.92 55.36
N TYR A 60 19.66 10.82 55.11
CA TYR A 60 18.63 10.94 56.15
C TYR A 60 18.59 9.73 57.09
N ILE A 61 18.87 8.52 56.57
CA ILE A 61 19.02 7.31 57.40
C ILE A 61 20.18 7.47 58.40
N ASN A 62 21.32 8.01 57.96
CA ASN A 62 22.50 8.18 58.82
C ASN A 62 22.36 9.35 59.83
N ALA A 63 21.56 10.37 59.51
CA ALA A 63 21.30 11.53 60.38
C ALA A 63 20.21 11.30 61.44
N SER A 64 19.35 10.29 61.26
CA SER A 64 18.21 10.04 62.16
C SER A 64 18.63 9.33 63.47
N ALA A 65 18.14 9.85 64.60
CA ALA A 65 18.50 9.38 65.95
C ALA A 65 17.59 8.25 66.46
N THR A 66 16.34 8.17 65.98
CA THR A 66 15.36 7.18 66.40
C THR A 66 15.25 6.01 65.42
N SER A 67 15.10 4.78 65.94
CA SER A 67 14.97 3.58 65.12
C SER A 67 13.72 3.60 64.23
N CYS A 68 12.62 4.22 64.68
CA CYS A 68 11.36 4.31 63.92
C CYS A 68 11.51 5.16 62.64
N GLU A 69 12.16 6.33 62.73
CA GLU A 69 12.43 7.18 61.58
C GLU A 69 13.35 6.51 60.56
N ARG A 70 14.34 5.72 61.02
CA ARG A 70 15.22 4.93 60.16
C ARG A 70 14.42 3.95 59.29
N TYR A 71 13.47 3.22 59.88
CA TYR A 71 12.61 2.30 59.12
C TYR A 71 11.69 3.06 58.14
N GLY A 72 11.19 4.24 58.51
CA GLY A 72 10.42 5.12 57.61
C GLY A 72 11.21 5.55 56.37
N TYR A 73 12.46 5.98 56.53
CA TYR A 73 13.28 6.38 55.38
C TYR A 73 13.73 5.20 54.51
N ILE A 74 13.97 4.03 55.10
CA ILE A 74 14.30 2.80 54.34
C ILE A 74 13.10 2.35 53.50
N THR A 75 11.89 2.35 54.07
CA THR A 75 10.67 1.97 53.34
C THR A 75 10.37 2.96 52.21
N LEU A 76 10.54 4.27 52.44
CA LEU A 76 10.42 5.29 51.39
C LEU A 76 11.44 5.08 50.27
N MET A 77 12.70 4.76 50.60
CA MET A 77 13.74 4.46 49.61
C MET A 77 13.37 3.25 48.74
N LEU A 78 12.95 2.14 49.36
CA LEU A 78 12.52 0.94 48.62
C LEU A 78 11.32 1.22 47.73
N LEU A 79 10.36 2.01 48.20
CA LEU A 79 9.19 2.41 47.41
C LEU A 79 9.59 3.26 46.20
N THR A 80 10.48 4.25 46.36
CA THR A 80 10.96 5.05 45.23
C THR A 80 11.74 4.23 44.20
N ILE A 81 12.54 3.25 44.64
CA ILE A 81 13.26 2.33 43.75
C ILE A 81 12.27 1.41 43.02
N ALA A 82 11.26 0.88 43.71
CA ALA A 82 10.23 0.04 43.10
C ALA A 82 9.38 0.79 42.07
N VAL A 83 8.98 2.04 42.38
CA VAL A 83 8.26 2.89 41.43
C VAL A 83 9.17 3.28 40.26
N GLY A 84 10.41 3.69 40.52
CA GLY A 84 11.37 4.02 39.47
C GLY A 84 11.67 2.85 38.53
N SER A 85 11.91 1.64 39.08
CA SER A 85 12.16 0.44 38.29
C SER A 85 10.94 0.02 37.48
N SER A 86 9.74 0.06 38.06
CA SER A 86 8.51 -0.23 37.34
C SER A 86 8.25 0.77 36.21
N MET A 87 8.51 2.07 36.43
CA MET A 87 8.44 3.08 35.37
C MET A 87 9.46 2.83 34.26
N VAL A 88 10.72 2.50 34.59
CA VAL A 88 11.75 2.22 33.58
C VAL A 88 11.42 0.96 32.78
N VAL A 89 11.00 -0.13 33.45
CA VAL A 89 10.59 -1.37 32.78
C VAL A 89 9.38 -1.12 31.89
N ASN A 90 8.39 -0.38 32.37
CA ASN A 90 7.20 -0.03 31.58
C ASN A 90 7.58 0.80 30.35
N ASN A 91 8.37 1.87 30.51
CA ASN A 91 8.82 2.70 29.39
C ASN A 91 9.67 1.92 28.39
N PHE A 92 10.61 1.11 28.85
CA PHE A 92 11.43 0.28 27.98
C PHE A 92 10.57 -0.74 27.21
N SER A 93 9.59 -1.35 27.88
CA SER A 93 8.66 -2.28 27.25
C SER A 93 7.78 -1.58 26.19
N LEU A 94 7.39 -0.33 26.42
CA LEU A 94 6.62 0.48 25.48
C LEU A 94 7.46 0.84 24.26
N ILE A 95 8.71 1.27 24.43
CA ILE A 95 9.63 1.61 23.33
C ILE A 95 9.92 0.37 22.47
N LEU A 96 10.09 -0.80 23.08
CA LEU A 96 10.27 -2.06 22.35
C LEU A 96 9.03 -2.47 21.56
N LYS A 97 7.83 -2.13 22.03
CA LYS A 97 6.56 -2.44 21.35
C LYS A 97 6.22 -1.41 20.27
N GLN A 98 6.54 -0.14 20.48
CA GLN A 98 6.22 0.98 19.59
C GLN A 98 7.43 1.92 19.48
N PRO A 99 8.22 1.83 18.41
CA PRO A 99 9.36 2.74 18.23
C PRO A 99 8.87 4.17 17.94
N PRO A 100 9.56 5.21 18.44
CA PRO A 100 9.20 6.60 18.20
C PRO A 100 9.67 7.06 16.81
N LEU A 101 9.11 6.47 15.75
CA LEU A 101 9.29 6.99 14.40
C LEU A 101 8.48 8.28 14.26
N ILE A 102 9.16 9.39 14.02
CA ILE A 102 8.53 10.71 13.86
C ILE A 102 8.39 10.99 12.36
N ILE A 103 7.19 11.38 11.94
CA ILE A 103 6.93 11.89 10.60
C ILE A 103 7.05 13.41 10.68
N SER A 104 7.99 13.99 9.94
CA SER A 104 8.11 15.44 9.80
C SER A 104 7.56 15.89 8.44
N LEU A 105 6.80 16.99 8.44
CA LEU A 105 6.36 17.62 7.20
C LEU A 105 7.48 18.55 6.71
N GLN A 106 8.08 18.23 5.57
CA GLN A 106 9.00 19.16 4.90
C GLN A 106 8.21 19.97 3.87
N THR A 107 8.15 21.29 4.06
CA THR A 107 7.48 22.23 3.15
C THR A 107 8.41 22.80 2.09
N THR A 108 9.49 22.08 1.75
CA THR A 108 10.47 22.56 0.78
C THR A 108 9.79 22.71 -0.58
N ALA A 109 9.80 23.94 -1.10
CA ALA A 109 9.29 24.24 -2.44
C ALA A 109 10.21 23.58 -3.46
N THR A 110 9.86 22.36 -3.87
CA THR A 110 10.55 21.64 -4.95
C THR A 110 9.90 22.02 -6.28
N PRO A 111 10.69 22.17 -7.36
CA PRO A 111 10.13 22.51 -8.65
C PRO A 111 9.20 21.39 -9.13
N ILE A 112 8.10 21.78 -9.78
CA ILE A 112 7.06 20.83 -10.22
C ILE A 112 7.59 19.78 -11.22
N THR A 113 8.67 20.10 -11.93
CA THR A 113 9.36 19.21 -12.87
C THR A 113 9.93 17.94 -12.21
N ASN A 114 10.19 17.98 -10.90
CA ASN A 114 10.65 16.81 -10.15
C ASN A 114 9.51 15.80 -9.90
N PHE A 115 8.25 16.23 -10.03
CA PHE A 115 7.10 15.38 -9.84
C PHE A 115 6.66 14.80 -11.18
N LYS A 116 6.60 13.48 -11.22
CA LYS A 116 5.94 12.76 -12.31
C LYS A 116 4.45 13.06 -12.24
N PHE A 117 3.84 13.37 -13.37
CA PHE A 117 2.39 13.50 -13.45
C PHE A 117 1.76 12.13 -13.13
N PRO A 118 0.60 12.06 -12.43
CA PRO A 118 -0.02 10.78 -12.13
C PRO A 118 -0.43 10.03 -13.40
N ALA A 119 -0.61 8.73 -13.28
CA ALA A 119 -1.38 7.98 -14.25
C ALA A 119 -2.86 8.24 -14.03
N VAL A 120 -3.58 8.45 -15.13
CA VAL A 120 -5.03 8.69 -15.14
C VAL A 120 -5.67 7.60 -15.96
N ALA A 121 -6.47 6.74 -15.32
CA ALA A 121 -7.24 5.71 -16.00
C ALA A 121 -8.72 6.09 -16.04
N VAL A 122 -9.32 6.11 -17.22
CA VAL A 122 -10.77 6.22 -17.39
C VAL A 122 -11.32 4.84 -17.71
N CYS A 123 -12.13 4.34 -16.79
CA CYS A 123 -12.76 3.03 -16.83
C CYS A 123 -14.25 3.21 -17.05
N SER A 124 -14.76 2.66 -18.15
CA SER A 124 -16.20 2.57 -18.36
C SER A 124 -16.83 1.58 -17.37
N ASN A 125 -18.06 1.84 -16.94
CA ASN A 125 -18.80 0.89 -16.10
C ASN A 125 -19.31 -0.34 -16.90
N LYS A 126 -19.34 -0.25 -18.24
CA LYS A 126 -19.63 -1.39 -19.13
C LYS A 126 -18.37 -2.24 -19.27
N VAL A 127 -18.48 -3.52 -18.89
CA VAL A 127 -17.40 -4.50 -19.05
C VAL A 127 -17.38 -5.00 -20.50
N ILE A 128 -18.58 -5.23 -21.06
CA ILE A 128 -18.76 -5.69 -22.44
C ILE A 128 -19.57 -4.63 -23.20
N SER A 129 -19.00 -4.17 -24.31
CA SER A 129 -19.66 -3.30 -25.29
C SER A 129 -20.62 -4.12 -26.16
N ARG A 130 -21.82 -3.61 -26.38
CA ARG A 130 -22.83 -4.26 -27.24
C ARG A 130 -22.41 -4.29 -28.71
N ALA A 131 -21.77 -3.23 -29.20
CA ALA A 131 -21.23 -3.17 -30.54
C ALA A 131 -20.10 -4.19 -30.74
N ALA A 132 -19.19 -4.28 -29.77
CA ALA A 132 -18.10 -5.26 -29.77
C ALA A 132 -18.62 -6.71 -29.70
N LEU A 133 -19.59 -6.96 -28.81
CA LEU A 133 -20.30 -8.23 -28.70
C LEU A 133 -20.91 -8.64 -30.04
N ARG A 134 -21.68 -7.76 -30.68
CA ARG A 134 -22.33 -8.06 -31.98
C ARG A 134 -21.32 -8.35 -33.07
N ASN A 135 -20.20 -7.61 -33.12
CA ASN A 135 -19.15 -7.84 -34.10
C ASN A 135 -18.50 -9.22 -33.91
N TYR A 136 -18.15 -9.56 -32.67
CA TYR A 136 -17.53 -10.84 -32.35
C TYR A 136 -18.49 -12.03 -32.54
N THR A 137 -19.76 -11.88 -32.16
CA THR A 137 -20.82 -12.86 -32.47
C THR A 137 -20.93 -13.10 -33.97
N ASN A 138 -20.96 -12.03 -34.78
CA ASN A 138 -21.04 -12.17 -36.24
C ASN A 138 -19.84 -12.92 -36.81
N TYR A 139 -18.64 -12.66 -36.28
CA TYR A 139 -17.41 -13.38 -36.64
C TYR A 139 -17.52 -14.88 -36.32
N LEU A 140 -17.92 -15.23 -35.09
CA LEU A 140 -18.08 -16.63 -34.67
C LEU A 140 -19.20 -17.34 -35.44
N TYR A 141 -20.32 -16.66 -35.69
CA TYR A 141 -21.46 -17.22 -36.41
C TYR A 141 -21.15 -17.55 -37.87
N LYS A 142 -20.37 -16.68 -38.55
CA LYS A 142 -19.95 -16.89 -39.95
C LYS A 142 -18.86 -17.94 -40.11
N HIS A 143 -18.16 -18.30 -39.03
CA HIS A 143 -17.03 -19.22 -39.07
C HIS A 143 -17.47 -20.63 -39.55
N PRO A 144 -16.71 -21.29 -40.45
CA PRO A 144 -17.09 -22.59 -41.02
C PRO A 144 -17.32 -23.68 -39.96
N LYS A 145 -16.52 -23.68 -38.89
CA LYS A 145 -16.65 -24.64 -37.78
C LYS A 145 -17.99 -24.57 -37.07
N ASN A 146 -18.61 -23.38 -36.97
CA ASN A 146 -19.94 -23.27 -36.38
C ASN A 146 -21.01 -23.93 -37.26
N LYS A 147 -20.92 -23.77 -38.58
CA LYS A 147 -21.89 -24.37 -39.52
C LYS A 147 -21.78 -25.89 -39.62
N ILE A 148 -20.57 -26.43 -39.47
CA ILE A 148 -20.29 -27.85 -39.74
C ILE A 148 -20.38 -28.71 -38.47
N VAL A 149 -19.86 -28.23 -37.34
CA VAL A 149 -19.65 -29.07 -36.14
C VAL A 149 -20.60 -28.73 -35.00
N TYR A 150 -20.79 -27.43 -34.70
CA TYR A 150 -21.42 -27.01 -33.45
C TYR A 150 -22.88 -26.54 -33.58
N GLY A 151 -23.25 -25.90 -34.69
CA GLY A 151 -24.63 -25.51 -34.97
C GLY A 151 -25.23 -24.46 -34.03
N PHE A 152 -24.44 -23.61 -33.38
CA PHE A 152 -24.96 -22.64 -32.40
C PHE A 152 -25.79 -21.53 -33.04
N ARG A 153 -26.92 -21.20 -32.40
CA ARG A 153 -27.73 -20.03 -32.77
C ARG A 153 -27.05 -18.74 -32.35
N ARG A 154 -27.32 -17.65 -33.07
CA ARG A 154 -26.76 -16.32 -32.77
C ARG A 154 -27.03 -15.87 -31.33
N SER A 155 -28.25 -16.08 -30.83
CA SER A 155 -28.63 -15.73 -29.45
C SER A 155 -27.86 -16.51 -28.40
N GLU A 156 -27.51 -17.77 -28.67
CA GLU A 156 -26.74 -18.60 -27.74
C GLU A 156 -25.29 -18.15 -27.65
N ILE A 157 -24.68 -17.80 -28.80
CA ILE A 157 -23.34 -17.21 -28.85
C ILE A 157 -23.32 -15.90 -28.05
N GLU A 158 -24.31 -15.02 -28.27
CA GLU A 158 -24.39 -13.74 -27.54
C GLU A 158 -24.51 -13.95 -26.02
N GLN A 159 -25.37 -14.87 -25.56
CA GLN A 159 -25.53 -15.18 -24.14
C GLN A 159 -24.25 -15.76 -23.52
N ASN A 160 -23.58 -16.69 -24.21
CA ASN A 160 -22.35 -17.28 -23.68
C ASN A 160 -21.19 -16.27 -23.63
N LEU A 161 -21.11 -15.35 -24.60
CA LEU A 161 -20.15 -14.25 -24.55
C LEU A 161 -20.47 -13.24 -23.44
N LEU A 162 -21.75 -13.01 -23.14
CA LEU A 162 -22.14 -12.19 -21.97
C LEU A 162 -21.71 -12.85 -20.65
N ASN A 163 -21.80 -14.17 -20.56
CA ASN A 163 -21.36 -14.92 -19.38
C ASN A 163 -19.84 -14.76 -19.11
N MET A 164 -19.02 -14.48 -20.13
CA MET A 164 -17.60 -14.14 -19.94
C MET A 164 -17.40 -12.88 -19.07
N GLY A 165 -18.36 -11.95 -19.05
CA GLY A 165 -18.33 -10.79 -18.16
C GLY A 165 -18.31 -11.18 -16.68
N ALA A 166 -18.84 -12.35 -16.35
CA ALA A 166 -18.88 -12.89 -15.01
C ALA A 166 -17.48 -13.28 -14.47
N LEU A 167 -16.49 -13.47 -15.35
CA LEU A 167 -15.08 -13.71 -14.95
C LEU A 167 -14.43 -12.50 -14.27
N LEU A 168 -15.03 -11.31 -14.40
CA LEU A 168 -14.59 -10.11 -13.68
C LEU A 168 -15.32 -9.91 -12.36
N THR A 169 -16.63 -10.20 -12.31
CA THR A 169 -17.48 -9.95 -11.14
C THR A 169 -17.57 -11.15 -10.19
N PHE A 170 -17.10 -12.32 -10.64
CA PHE A 170 -17.25 -13.62 -9.99
C PHE A 170 -18.70 -13.97 -9.66
N ALA A 171 -19.67 -13.41 -10.40
CA ALA A 171 -21.05 -13.84 -10.31
C ALA A 171 -21.21 -15.19 -11.04
N LEU A 172 -22.08 -16.09 -10.58
CA LEU A 172 -22.30 -17.37 -11.25
C LEU A 172 -23.60 -17.32 -12.09
N PRO A 173 -23.52 -17.10 -13.42
CA PRO A 173 -24.68 -17.27 -14.31
C PRO A 173 -24.96 -18.76 -14.58
N PRO A 174 -26.12 -19.12 -15.15
CA PRO A 174 -26.36 -20.46 -15.66
C PRO A 174 -25.38 -20.76 -16.81
N LEU A 175 -24.39 -21.61 -16.56
CA LEU A 175 -23.31 -21.92 -17.49
C LEU A 175 -23.70 -23.06 -18.45
N LYS A 176 -23.37 -22.90 -19.74
CA LYS A 176 -23.38 -23.97 -20.75
C LYS A 176 -21.94 -24.32 -21.10
N VAL A 177 -21.45 -25.46 -20.62
CA VAL A 177 -20.04 -25.87 -20.67
C VAL A 177 -19.52 -26.09 -22.11
N HIS A 178 -20.39 -26.40 -23.07
CA HIS A 178 -19.98 -26.74 -24.45
C HIS A 178 -19.41 -25.59 -25.29
N PHE A 179 -19.58 -24.33 -24.88
CA PHE A 179 -19.18 -23.18 -25.69
C PHE A 179 -17.67 -22.93 -25.69
N GLU A 180 -16.94 -23.32 -24.65
CA GLU A 180 -15.48 -23.09 -24.58
C GLU A 180 -14.72 -23.91 -25.62
N ASN A 181 -15.14 -25.15 -25.86
CA ASN A 181 -14.56 -26.02 -26.88
C ASN A 181 -14.70 -25.42 -28.28
N PHE A 182 -15.85 -24.79 -28.55
CA PHE A 182 -16.07 -24.08 -29.80
C PHE A 182 -15.13 -22.89 -29.99
N ILE A 183 -14.93 -22.04 -28.98
CA ILE A 183 -13.98 -20.92 -29.10
C ILE A 183 -12.55 -21.43 -29.29
N ARG A 184 -12.15 -22.47 -28.54
CA ARG A 184 -10.82 -23.10 -28.66
C ARG A 184 -10.56 -23.66 -30.06
N ASP A 185 -11.60 -24.17 -30.72
CA ASP A 185 -11.47 -24.65 -32.09
C ASP A 185 -11.40 -23.49 -33.09
N VAL A 186 -12.07 -22.38 -32.84
CA VAL A 186 -12.08 -21.22 -33.76
C VAL A 186 -10.81 -20.39 -33.64
N GLU A 187 -10.32 -20.15 -32.41
CA GLU A 187 -9.09 -19.41 -32.16
C GLU A 187 -7.95 -20.36 -31.80
N SER A 188 -6.92 -20.41 -32.65
CA SER A 188 -5.74 -21.27 -32.45
C SER A 188 -5.01 -21.02 -31.12
N THR A 189 -5.11 -19.81 -30.57
CA THR A 189 -4.62 -19.46 -29.22
C THR A 189 -5.77 -18.99 -28.34
N TYR A 190 -6.39 -19.92 -27.60
CA TYR A 190 -7.45 -19.57 -26.66
C TYR A 190 -6.88 -18.80 -25.45
N ASN A 191 -7.18 -17.50 -25.39
CA ASN A 191 -6.83 -16.65 -24.27
C ASN A 191 -8.03 -15.78 -23.87
N VAL A 192 -8.58 -16.05 -22.69
CA VAL A 192 -9.69 -15.31 -22.09
C VAL A 192 -9.44 -13.81 -22.08
N THR A 193 -8.20 -13.38 -21.87
CA THR A 193 -7.88 -11.95 -21.81
C THR A 193 -8.04 -11.26 -23.15
N ASP A 194 -7.67 -11.93 -24.24
CA ASP A 194 -7.72 -11.36 -25.58
C ASP A 194 -9.17 -11.32 -26.06
N ILE A 195 -9.97 -12.32 -25.68
CA ILE A 195 -11.42 -12.32 -25.88
C ILE A 195 -12.06 -11.17 -25.10
N MET A 196 -11.73 -11.00 -23.81
CA MET A 196 -12.24 -9.90 -23.00
C MET A 196 -11.79 -8.54 -23.53
N LEU A 197 -10.59 -8.43 -24.13
CA LEU A 197 -10.13 -7.22 -24.81
C LEU A 197 -10.99 -6.93 -26.05
N LYS A 198 -11.27 -7.94 -26.89
CA LYS A 198 -12.15 -7.81 -28.07
C LYS A 198 -13.58 -7.43 -27.70
N LEU A 199 -14.07 -7.87 -26.54
CA LEU A 199 -15.41 -7.56 -26.01
C LEU A 199 -15.47 -6.19 -25.31
N SER A 200 -14.33 -5.66 -24.89
CA SER A 200 -14.24 -4.36 -24.22
C SER A 200 -14.47 -3.20 -25.21
N ALA A 201 -14.81 -2.03 -24.67
CA ALA A 201 -14.97 -0.82 -25.48
C ALA A 201 -13.61 -0.24 -25.87
N ASN A 202 -13.51 0.23 -27.11
CA ASN A 202 -12.29 0.85 -27.62
C ASN A 202 -12.14 2.29 -27.09
N CYS A 203 -10.93 2.64 -26.62
CA CYS A 203 -10.60 3.97 -26.12
C CYS A 203 -10.85 5.08 -27.14
N SER A 204 -10.68 4.81 -28.44
CA SER A 204 -10.98 5.78 -29.51
C SER A 204 -12.47 6.16 -29.58
N THR A 205 -13.37 5.35 -29.01
CA THR A 205 -14.82 5.65 -28.96
C THR A 205 -15.24 6.37 -27.69
N ILE A 206 -14.46 6.19 -26.62
CA ILE A 206 -14.70 6.79 -25.30
C ILE A 206 -14.09 8.20 -25.25
N MET A 207 -12.88 8.36 -25.77
CA MET A 207 -12.12 9.62 -25.75
C MET A 207 -12.38 10.40 -27.04
N LEU A 208 -13.09 11.53 -26.95
CA LEU A 208 -13.38 12.37 -28.11
C LEU A 208 -12.28 13.37 -28.40
N ARG A 209 -11.84 14.09 -27.37
CA ARG A 209 -10.82 15.14 -27.48
C ARG A 209 -9.88 15.05 -26.28
N CYS A 210 -8.59 15.21 -26.54
CA CYS A 210 -7.55 15.17 -25.53
C CYS A 210 -6.62 16.36 -25.71
N SER A 211 -6.17 16.93 -24.59
CA SER A 211 -5.17 17.97 -24.56
C SER A 211 -4.15 17.68 -23.46
N TRP A 212 -2.90 18.01 -23.74
CA TRP A 212 -1.79 17.85 -22.81
C TRP A 212 -0.90 19.09 -22.89
N ARG A 213 -0.58 19.70 -21.73
CA ARG A 213 0.26 20.91 -21.66
C ARG A 213 -0.24 22.05 -22.56
N GLY A 214 -1.55 22.26 -22.59
CA GLY A 214 -2.19 23.30 -23.42
C GLY A 214 -2.23 23.01 -24.92
N ARG A 215 -1.78 21.82 -25.36
CA ARG A 215 -1.80 21.42 -26.78
C ARG A 215 -2.82 20.33 -27.02
N LEU A 216 -3.57 20.44 -28.11
CA LEU A 216 -4.45 19.37 -28.57
C LEU A 216 -3.59 18.25 -29.15
N GLU A 217 -3.79 17.04 -28.64
CA GLU A 217 -3.03 15.85 -29.01
C GLU A 217 -4.01 14.71 -29.34
N PRO A 218 -3.69 13.83 -30.30
CA PRO A 218 -4.55 12.72 -30.64
C PRO A 218 -4.68 11.78 -29.43
N CYS A 219 -5.91 11.49 -29.01
CA CYS A 219 -6.19 10.64 -27.84
C CYS A 219 -5.54 9.25 -27.94
N SER A 220 -5.38 8.70 -29.14
CA SER A 220 -4.71 7.42 -29.40
C SER A 220 -3.22 7.41 -29.07
N SER A 221 -2.57 8.58 -29.05
CA SER A 221 -1.16 8.72 -28.68
C SER A 221 -0.98 8.80 -27.15
N LEU A 222 -1.90 9.48 -26.47
CA LEU A 222 -1.85 9.71 -25.02
C LEU A 222 -2.38 8.51 -24.24
N PHE A 223 -3.54 7.97 -24.63
CA PHE A 223 -4.23 6.90 -23.92
C PHE A 223 -3.98 5.55 -24.58
N GLY A 224 -3.62 4.57 -23.76
CA GLY A 224 -3.56 3.17 -24.16
C GLY A 224 -4.62 2.34 -23.44
N THR A 225 -5.20 1.36 -24.12
CA THR A 225 -6.03 0.34 -23.45
C THR A 225 -5.13 -0.52 -22.56
N ARG A 226 -5.37 -0.52 -21.26
CA ARG A 226 -4.61 -1.30 -20.27
C ARG A 226 -5.55 -2.09 -19.39
N LEU A 227 -5.07 -3.23 -18.94
CA LEU A 227 -5.77 -4.06 -17.99
C LEU A 227 -5.59 -3.48 -16.57
N THR A 228 -6.69 -3.40 -15.84
CA THR A 228 -6.80 -2.91 -14.46
C THR A 228 -7.66 -3.87 -13.64
N ALA A 229 -7.74 -3.66 -12.32
CA ALA A 229 -8.65 -4.42 -11.45
C ALA A 229 -10.14 -4.25 -11.83
N LEU A 230 -10.49 -3.22 -12.60
CA LEU A 230 -11.85 -2.96 -13.09
C LEU A 230 -12.11 -3.50 -14.50
N GLY A 231 -11.15 -4.21 -15.10
CA GLY A 231 -11.17 -4.63 -16.50
C GLY A 231 -10.30 -3.74 -17.39
N PHE A 232 -10.64 -3.66 -18.67
CA PHE A 232 -9.88 -2.82 -19.62
C PHE A 232 -10.30 -1.35 -19.51
N CYS A 233 -9.32 -0.49 -19.28
CA CYS A 233 -9.51 0.95 -19.15
C CYS A 233 -8.56 1.72 -20.05
N CYS A 234 -8.88 2.98 -20.33
CA CYS A 234 -8.04 3.89 -21.08
C CYS A 234 -7.11 4.61 -20.13
N VAL A 235 -5.81 4.31 -20.19
CA VAL A 235 -4.83 4.79 -19.22
C VAL A 235 -3.82 5.72 -19.87
N PHE A 236 -3.65 6.88 -19.27
CA PHE A 236 -2.61 7.86 -19.57
C PHE A 236 -1.43 7.68 -18.60
N ASN A 237 -0.21 7.80 -19.10
CA ASN A 237 1.04 7.78 -18.33
C ASN A 237 1.27 6.53 -17.45
N SER A 238 0.75 5.36 -17.87
CA SER A 238 1.04 4.05 -17.25
C SER A 238 2.46 3.59 -17.57
N ARG A 239 3.08 2.88 -16.61
CA ARG A 239 4.43 2.30 -16.67
C ARG A 239 4.53 0.95 -15.95
N TYR A 240 3.40 0.26 -15.75
CA TYR A 240 3.34 -1.04 -15.08
C TYR A 240 3.22 -2.24 -16.03
N GLN A 241 3.09 -2.00 -17.35
CA GLN A 241 3.08 -3.06 -18.37
C GLN A 241 4.37 -3.04 -19.21
N PRO A 242 4.83 -4.19 -19.76
CA PRO A 242 6.05 -4.26 -20.56
C PRO A 242 6.11 -3.28 -21.73
N ILE A 243 4.97 -3.06 -22.40
CA ILE A 243 4.86 -2.11 -23.53
C ILE A 243 5.09 -0.65 -23.11
N ASP A 244 4.95 -0.36 -21.81
CA ASP A 244 5.06 0.99 -21.26
C ASP A 244 6.40 1.26 -20.58
N PHE A 245 7.26 0.25 -20.36
CA PHE A 245 8.52 0.42 -19.63
C PHE A 245 9.50 1.38 -20.34
N TYR A 246 9.42 1.47 -21.66
CA TYR A 246 10.24 2.38 -22.46
C TYR A 246 9.73 3.82 -22.49
N ARG A 247 8.50 4.07 -22.00
CA ARG A 247 7.88 5.40 -22.04
C ARG A 247 8.42 6.25 -20.89
N LYS A 248 8.96 7.43 -21.23
CA LYS A 248 9.38 8.42 -20.23
C LYS A 248 8.16 8.95 -19.47
N PRO A 249 8.28 9.21 -18.15
CA PRO A 249 7.19 9.79 -17.38
C PRO A 249 6.81 11.16 -17.91
N ALA A 250 5.51 11.39 -18.10
CA ALA A 250 5.00 12.73 -18.34
C ALA A 250 5.23 13.59 -17.08
N VAL A 251 5.79 14.78 -17.24
CA VAL A 251 5.98 15.78 -16.18
C VAL A 251 5.25 17.07 -16.55
N LEU A 252 5.09 18.00 -15.62
CA LEU A 252 4.58 19.34 -15.92
C LEU A 252 5.68 20.38 -15.72
N ASP A 253 5.66 21.40 -16.58
CA ASP A 253 6.60 22.53 -16.49
C ASP A 253 5.91 23.75 -15.85
N LEU A 254 4.58 23.88 -16.05
CA LEU A 254 3.75 24.97 -15.56
C LEU A 254 2.51 24.43 -14.84
N ILE A 255 2.01 25.21 -13.88
CA ILE A 255 0.78 24.93 -13.14
C ILE A 255 -0.34 25.76 -13.75
N GLY A 256 -1.46 25.13 -14.05
CA GLY A 256 -2.67 25.80 -14.50
C GLY A 256 -3.69 24.79 -15.03
N PRO A 257 -4.98 25.18 -15.12
CA PRO A 257 -6.03 24.29 -15.60
C PRO A 257 -5.79 23.82 -17.05
N ASP A 258 -5.27 24.72 -17.90
CA ASP A 258 -5.05 24.44 -19.32
C ASP A 258 -3.72 23.71 -19.59
N TYR A 259 -2.75 23.84 -18.68
CA TYR A 259 -1.44 23.19 -18.79
C TYR A 259 -1.44 21.73 -18.30
N GLY A 260 -2.56 21.26 -17.74
CA GLY A 260 -2.74 19.88 -17.32
C GLY A 260 -3.16 18.93 -18.44
N LEU A 261 -3.86 17.87 -18.04
CA LEU A 261 -4.54 16.93 -18.91
C LEU A 261 -6.01 17.37 -19.06
N GLY A 262 -6.42 17.68 -20.29
CA GLY A 262 -7.83 17.91 -20.62
C GLY A 262 -8.37 16.74 -21.42
N ILE A 263 -9.55 16.25 -21.05
CA ILE A 263 -10.23 15.15 -21.78
C ILE A 263 -11.72 15.42 -21.91
N VAL A 264 -12.28 15.06 -23.06
CA VAL A 264 -13.71 15.01 -23.31
C VAL A 264 -14.11 13.56 -23.52
N VAL A 265 -14.95 13.05 -22.63
CA VAL A 265 -15.35 11.64 -22.58
C VAL A 265 -16.79 11.49 -23.04
N LYS A 266 -17.03 10.49 -23.90
CA LYS A 266 -18.35 10.17 -24.44
C LYS A 266 -18.81 8.80 -23.96
N GLU A 267 -19.94 8.80 -23.25
CA GLU A 267 -20.65 7.58 -22.88
C GLU A 267 -21.82 7.33 -23.85
N SER A 268 -21.84 6.17 -24.52
CA SER A 268 -22.94 5.75 -25.39
C SER A 268 -24.00 4.96 -24.61
N ARG A 269 -25.27 5.41 -24.65
CA ARG A 269 -26.40 4.82 -23.91
C ARG A 269 -26.82 3.43 -24.39
N ASP A 270 -26.64 3.12 -25.67
CA ASP A 270 -27.16 1.89 -26.27
C ASP A 270 -26.16 0.73 -26.28
N ASP A 271 -24.95 0.98 -25.75
CA ASP A 271 -23.80 0.09 -25.89
C ASP A 271 -23.52 -0.79 -24.65
N PHE A 272 -24.47 -0.86 -23.71
CA PHE A 272 -24.32 -1.68 -22.50
C PHE A 272 -24.78 -3.12 -22.77
N ALA A 273 -23.86 -4.07 -22.72
CA ALA A 273 -24.18 -5.50 -22.80
C ALA A 273 -24.07 -6.17 -21.42
N TYR A 274 -22.97 -5.91 -20.71
CA TYR A 274 -22.74 -6.37 -19.34
C TYR A 274 -22.15 -5.23 -18.49
N VAL A 275 -22.75 -4.96 -17.33
CA VAL A 275 -22.34 -3.88 -16.43
C VAL A 275 -21.73 -4.43 -15.15
N ARG A 276 -20.67 -3.81 -14.67
CA ARG A 276 -20.01 -4.20 -13.40
C ARG A 276 -20.86 -3.82 -12.19
N ARG A 277 -21.52 -2.66 -12.25
CA ARG A 277 -22.44 -2.15 -11.22
C ARG A 277 -23.73 -1.66 -11.88
N PRO A 278 -24.91 -1.81 -11.26
CA PRO A 278 -26.18 -1.37 -11.81
C PRO A 278 -26.37 0.16 -11.69
N VAL A 279 -25.36 0.94 -12.09
CA VAL A 279 -25.39 2.41 -12.09
C VAL A 279 -25.03 2.89 -13.49
N TYR A 280 -25.97 3.56 -14.15
CA TYR A 280 -25.77 4.13 -15.48
C TYR A 280 -25.26 5.57 -15.38
N GLY A 281 -24.39 6.00 -16.29
CA GLY A 281 -23.99 7.42 -16.34
C GLY A 281 -22.86 7.84 -15.41
N MET A 282 -22.12 6.86 -14.88
CA MET A 282 -21.01 7.08 -13.96
C MET A 282 -19.82 6.26 -14.45
N GLU A 283 -19.01 6.86 -15.33
CA GLU A 283 -17.68 6.33 -15.59
C GLU A 283 -16.79 6.56 -14.37
N VAL A 284 -15.67 5.85 -14.31
CA VAL A 284 -14.75 5.95 -13.18
C VAL A 284 -13.41 6.42 -13.67
N MET A 285 -12.89 7.48 -13.05
CA MET A 285 -11.52 7.89 -13.20
C MET A 285 -10.68 7.40 -12.02
N LEU A 286 -9.53 6.80 -12.30
CA LEU A 286 -8.54 6.42 -11.31
C LEU A 286 -7.32 7.33 -11.44
N ILE A 287 -6.86 7.88 -10.32
CA ILE A 287 -5.59 8.62 -10.23
C ILE A 287 -4.64 7.82 -9.35
N PHE A 288 -3.45 7.52 -9.87
CA PHE A 288 -2.46 6.68 -9.19
C PHE A 288 -1.04 6.95 -9.69
N ALA A 289 -0.04 6.38 -9.00
CA ALA A 289 1.35 6.40 -9.46
C ALA A 289 1.51 5.45 -10.66
N GLY A 290 2.04 5.94 -11.79
CA GLY A 290 2.04 5.17 -13.04
C GLY A 290 2.87 3.88 -13.03
N ASP A 291 3.78 3.72 -12.08
CA ASP A 291 4.58 2.53 -11.81
C ASP A 291 3.85 1.47 -10.96
N GLU A 292 2.69 1.80 -10.39
CA GLU A 292 1.86 0.86 -9.64
C GLU A 292 0.71 0.30 -10.46
N TYR A 293 0.32 -0.94 -10.14
CA TYR A 293 -0.90 -1.54 -10.68
C TYR A 293 -2.14 -0.88 -10.05
N PRO A 294 -3.13 -0.42 -10.83
CA PRO A 294 -4.29 0.28 -10.29
C PRO A 294 -5.26 -0.69 -9.57
N MET A 295 -5.06 -0.83 -8.27
CA MET A 295 -5.92 -1.55 -7.31
C MET A 295 -6.41 -0.59 -6.22
N LEU A 296 -7.71 -0.55 -5.95
CA LEU A 296 -8.30 0.42 -5.01
C LEU A 296 -7.99 0.08 -3.56
N GLU A 297 -7.90 -1.20 -3.28
CA GLU A 297 -7.72 -1.80 -1.97
C GLU A 297 -6.32 -1.53 -1.40
N SER A 298 -5.36 -1.10 -2.22
CA SER A 298 -4.03 -0.69 -1.74
C SER A 298 -4.05 0.66 -1.03
N GLY A 299 -5.07 1.50 -1.27
CA GLY A 299 -5.17 2.86 -0.73
C GLY A 299 -4.33 3.91 -1.49
N ASP A 300 -3.44 3.49 -2.38
CA ASP A 300 -2.58 4.38 -3.18
C ASP A 300 -3.30 4.89 -4.46
N VAL A 301 -4.40 4.22 -4.85
CA VAL A 301 -5.22 4.57 -6.01
C VAL A 301 -6.49 5.29 -5.57
N ARG A 302 -6.78 6.45 -6.17
CA ARG A 302 -7.97 7.23 -5.90
C ARG A 302 -9.00 7.07 -7.00
N MET A 303 -10.22 6.69 -6.62
CA MET A 303 -11.37 6.59 -7.51
C MET A 303 -12.20 7.88 -7.48
N TYR A 304 -12.52 8.41 -8.65
CA TYR A 304 -13.40 9.54 -8.84
C TYR A 304 -14.52 9.20 -9.82
N PRO A 305 -15.79 9.36 -9.43
CA PRO A 305 -16.91 9.16 -10.33
C PRO A 305 -16.99 10.30 -11.37
N LEU A 306 -17.27 9.95 -12.62
CA LEU A 306 -17.46 10.86 -13.75
C LEU A 306 -18.95 10.91 -14.12
N PRO A 307 -19.73 11.85 -13.57
CA PRO A 307 -21.11 12.03 -13.99
C PRO A 307 -21.21 12.52 -15.44
N ARG A 308 -22.29 12.10 -16.12
CA ARG A 308 -22.65 12.65 -17.43
C ARG A 308 -22.98 14.12 -17.38
N ASN A 309 -22.76 14.80 -18.52
CA ASN A 309 -23.11 16.21 -18.73
C ASN A 309 -22.52 17.13 -17.65
N ALA A 310 -21.31 16.83 -17.19
CA ALA A 310 -20.63 17.63 -16.19
C ALA A 310 -19.22 17.97 -16.66
N SER A 311 -18.74 19.17 -16.32
CA SER A 311 -17.34 19.52 -16.41
C SER A 311 -16.73 19.42 -15.02
N LEU A 312 -15.67 18.62 -14.90
CA LEU A 312 -14.99 18.31 -13.64
C LEU A 312 -13.56 18.86 -13.71
N PHE A 313 -13.16 19.62 -12.69
CA PHE A 313 -11.81 20.14 -12.55
C PHE A 313 -11.16 19.51 -11.32
N TYR A 314 -10.03 18.85 -11.55
CA TYR A 314 -9.27 18.14 -10.54
C TYR A 314 -8.01 18.94 -10.19
N ASN A 315 -7.97 19.51 -8.99
CA ASN A 315 -6.76 20.11 -8.46
C ASN A 315 -5.94 19.02 -7.76
N ILE A 316 -4.89 18.54 -8.44
CA ILE A 316 -4.07 17.41 -7.98
C ILE A 316 -2.91 17.92 -7.14
N HIS A 317 -2.85 17.48 -5.89
CA HIS A 317 -1.75 17.70 -4.96
C HIS A 317 -0.89 16.43 -4.84
N PRO A 318 0.35 16.42 -5.37
CA PRO A 318 1.28 15.33 -5.13
C PRO A 318 1.83 15.42 -3.71
N LEU A 319 1.92 14.27 -3.05
CA LEU A 319 2.53 14.09 -1.74
C LEU A 319 3.66 13.08 -1.89
N MET A 320 4.89 13.50 -1.59
CA MET A 320 6.05 12.63 -1.60
C MET A 320 6.42 12.28 -0.17
N GLN A 321 6.53 10.98 0.09
CA GLN A 321 7.06 10.46 1.33
C GLN A 321 8.38 9.77 1.01
N TYR A 322 9.43 10.09 1.77
CA TYR A 322 10.72 9.42 1.68
C TYR A 322 11.23 9.11 3.08
N PRO A 323 11.94 7.98 3.25
CA PRO A 323 12.60 7.67 4.49
C PRO A 323 13.83 8.57 4.69
N ALA A 324 14.16 8.88 5.95
CA ALA A 324 15.48 9.37 6.30
C ALA A 324 16.53 8.25 6.10
N ASP A 325 17.78 8.62 5.84
CA ASP A 325 18.84 7.65 5.53
C ASP A 325 19.06 6.65 6.68
N ASP A 326 18.93 7.09 7.93
CA ASP A 326 19.07 6.24 9.14
C ASP A 326 18.01 5.14 9.25
N ILE A 327 16.90 5.25 8.51
CA ILE A 327 15.85 4.24 8.52
C ILE A 327 16.37 2.94 7.87
N SER A 328 17.44 2.96 7.07
CA SER A 328 17.99 1.72 6.49
C SER A 328 18.48 0.71 7.52
N TYR A 329 18.94 1.15 8.70
CA TYR A 329 19.52 0.29 9.72
C TYR A 329 18.48 -0.57 10.47
N TYR A 330 17.22 -0.15 10.49
CA TYR A 330 16.16 -0.89 11.18
C TYR A 330 15.59 -2.01 10.32
N SER A 331 15.14 -3.11 10.93
CA SER A 331 14.52 -4.22 10.19
C SER A 331 13.12 -3.85 9.64
N GLU A 332 12.62 -4.56 8.62
CA GLU A 332 11.29 -4.28 8.04
C GLU A 332 10.15 -4.30 9.06
N LYS A 333 10.19 -5.24 10.03
CA LYS A 333 9.21 -5.32 11.11
C LYS A 333 9.26 -4.08 12.02
N TRP A 334 10.45 -3.54 12.26
CA TRP A 334 10.66 -2.33 13.05
C TRP A 334 10.24 -1.05 12.32
N ARG A 335 10.41 -1.02 10.99
CA ARG A 335 10.06 0.14 10.14
C ARG A 335 8.58 0.21 9.80
N GLY A 336 7.92 -0.94 9.72
CA GLY A 336 6.55 -1.05 9.21
C GLY A 336 6.41 -0.79 7.70
N CYS A 337 7.52 -0.58 6.99
CA CYS A 337 7.56 -0.32 5.55
C CYS A 337 8.80 -0.98 4.91
N ARG A 338 8.73 -1.18 3.59
CA ARG A 338 9.80 -1.79 2.78
C ARG A 338 10.56 -0.72 1.99
N LEU A 339 11.89 -0.87 1.88
CA LEU A 339 12.74 0.08 1.15
C LEU A 339 12.85 -0.23 -0.35
N HIS A 340 12.80 -1.51 -0.72
CA HIS A 340 12.99 -1.99 -2.09
C HIS A 340 11.85 -2.94 -2.50
N GLY A 341 11.58 -3.04 -3.79
CA GLY A 341 10.56 -3.93 -4.34
C GLY A 341 9.30 -3.20 -4.82
N GLY A 342 8.26 -3.97 -5.15
CA GLY A 342 7.00 -3.45 -5.65
C GLY A 342 6.17 -2.72 -4.58
N GLY A 343 5.37 -1.76 -5.03
CA GLY A 343 4.40 -1.04 -4.20
C GLY A 343 3.37 -1.95 -3.53
N MET A 344 2.56 -1.38 -2.62
CA MET A 344 1.50 -2.11 -1.91
C MET A 344 0.54 -2.77 -2.90
N SER A 345 0.16 -2.03 -3.94
CA SER A 345 -0.72 -2.49 -5.01
C SER A 345 -0.20 -3.75 -5.73
N TRP A 346 1.11 -3.83 -5.97
CA TRP A 346 1.74 -4.99 -6.58
C TRP A 346 1.73 -6.20 -5.66
N CYS A 347 2.11 -6.01 -4.38
CA CYS A 347 2.11 -7.10 -3.40
C CYS A 347 0.71 -7.68 -3.19
N LEU A 348 -0.32 -6.84 -3.08
CA LEU A 348 -1.70 -7.30 -2.94
C LEU A 348 -2.19 -8.05 -4.19
N THR A 349 -1.77 -7.61 -5.37
CA THR A 349 -2.09 -8.31 -6.61
C THR A 349 -1.42 -9.69 -6.63
N GLU A 350 -0.16 -9.79 -6.24
CA GLU A 350 0.58 -11.06 -6.13
C GLU A 350 -0.08 -12.00 -5.12
N CYS A 351 -0.39 -11.52 -3.91
CA CYS A 351 -1.09 -12.28 -2.89
C CYS A 351 -2.45 -12.83 -3.38
N ARG A 352 -3.23 -12.02 -4.11
CA ARG A 352 -4.49 -12.45 -4.72
C ARG A 352 -4.29 -13.53 -5.79
N ARG A 353 -3.25 -13.40 -6.62
CA ARG A 353 -2.91 -14.40 -7.64
C ARG A 353 -2.54 -15.73 -6.99
N ASP A 354 -1.69 -15.72 -5.98
CA ASP A 354 -1.22 -16.93 -5.31
C ASP A 354 -2.37 -17.62 -4.57
N THR A 355 -3.23 -16.85 -3.91
CA THR A 355 -4.42 -17.38 -3.25
C THR A 355 -5.41 -17.98 -4.25
N ALA A 356 -5.66 -17.31 -5.38
CA ALA A 356 -6.53 -17.85 -6.43
C ALA A 356 -5.97 -19.14 -7.03
N ARG A 357 -4.65 -19.18 -7.27
CA ARG A 357 -3.95 -20.38 -7.75
C ARG A 357 -4.05 -21.52 -6.74
N ALA A 358 -3.90 -21.26 -5.44
CA ALA A 358 -3.98 -22.27 -4.40
C ALA A 358 -5.39 -22.83 -4.22
N LEU A 359 -6.43 -21.99 -4.31
CA LEU A 359 -7.82 -22.40 -4.08
C LEU A 359 -8.48 -23.01 -5.32
N CYS A 360 -8.26 -22.42 -6.50
CA CYS A 360 -8.97 -22.77 -7.73
C CYS A 360 -8.06 -23.28 -8.86
N GLY A 361 -6.74 -23.37 -8.65
CA GLY A 361 -5.79 -23.84 -9.67
C GLY A 361 -5.56 -22.87 -10.84
N CYS A 362 -6.26 -21.72 -10.86
CA CYS A 362 -6.23 -20.74 -11.93
C CYS A 362 -6.18 -19.32 -11.37
N VAL A 363 -5.82 -18.34 -12.21
CA VAL A 363 -5.81 -16.93 -11.83
C VAL A 363 -6.73 -16.11 -12.74
N PRO A 364 -7.65 -15.30 -12.19
CA PRO A 364 -8.50 -14.41 -12.98
C PRO A 364 -7.70 -13.49 -13.89
N TYR A 365 -8.18 -13.27 -15.12
CA TYR A 365 -7.45 -12.48 -16.11
C TYR A 365 -7.12 -11.07 -15.60
N ALA A 366 -8.03 -10.43 -14.87
CA ALA A 366 -7.88 -9.08 -14.32
C ALA A 366 -6.79 -8.94 -13.25
N TRP A 367 -6.23 -10.04 -12.73
CA TRP A 367 -5.08 -10.02 -11.82
C TRP A 367 -3.79 -10.47 -12.51
N GLN A 368 -3.81 -10.57 -13.84
CA GLN A 368 -2.67 -10.96 -14.64
C GLN A 368 -2.16 -9.83 -15.54
N PRO A 369 -1.32 -8.92 -15.03
CA PRO A 369 -0.60 -8.01 -15.91
C PRO A 369 0.27 -8.83 -16.88
N GLN A 370 0.45 -8.34 -18.10
CA GLN A 370 1.10 -9.09 -19.19
C GLN A 370 2.46 -9.66 -18.81
N HIS A 371 3.28 -8.93 -18.04
CA HIS A 371 4.57 -9.42 -17.56
C HIS A 371 4.45 -10.70 -16.73
N ALA A 372 3.46 -10.74 -15.83
CA ALA A 372 3.22 -11.87 -14.95
C ALA A 372 2.50 -13.05 -15.64
N ARG A 373 2.12 -12.89 -16.92
CA ARG A 373 1.56 -13.95 -17.77
C ARG A 373 2.61 -14.62 -18.65
N HIS A 374 3.63 -13.88 -19.07
CA HIS A 374 4.73 -14.41 -19.89
C HIS A 374 5.90 -14.93 -19.06
N ALA A 375 5.76 -14.98 -17.73
CA ALA A 375 6.76 -15.60 -16.85
C ALA A 375 6.84 -17.13 -17.08
N PRO A 376 8.03 -17.74 -17.01
CA PRO A 376 8.27 -19.15 -17.35
C PRO A 376 7.49 -20.20 -16.52
N HIS A 377 6.75 -19.79 -15.49
CA HIS A 377 5.83 -20.64 -14.71
C HIS A 377 4.50 -19.95 -14.39
N ALA A 378 4.02 -19.12 -15.33
CA ALA A 378 2.78 -18.38 -15.15
C ALA A 378 1.59 -19.35 -14.94
N PRO A 379 0.73 -19.10 -13.94
CA PRO A 379 -0.45 -19.92 -13.71
C PRO A 379 -1.45 -19.77 -14.87
N PRO A 380 -2.28 -20.80 -15.13
CA PRO A 380 -3.30 -20.72 -16.18
C PRO A 380 -4.33 -19.63 -15.85
N THR A 381 -4.88 -19.01 -16.90
CA THR A 381 -5.98 -18.03 -16.76
C THR A 381 -7.29 -18.77 -16.53
N CYS A 382 -8.08 -18.36 -15.53
CA CYS A 382 -9.38 -18.97 -15.25
C CYS A 382 -10.34 -18.82 -16.44
N THR A 383 -11.07 -19.89 -16.75
CA THR A 383 -12.14 -19.93 -17.74
C THR A 383 -13.51 -19.96 -17.04
N LEU A 384 -14.60 -20.07 -17.79
CA LEU A 384 -15.95 -20.19 -17.23
C LEU A 384 -16.12 -21.49 -16.43
N GLY A 385 -15.32 -22.52 -16.70
CA GLY A 385 -15.33 -23.78 -15.95
C GLY A 385 -14.99 -23.58 -14.47
N GLU A 386 -13.98 -22.77 -14.16
CA GLU A 386 -13.57 -22.52 -12.77
C GLU A 386 -14.39 -21.42 -12.07
N LEU A 387 -15.36 -20.81 -12.75
CA LEU A 387 -16.18 -19.72 -12.19
C LEU A 387 -16.96 -20.16 -10.94
N ALA A 388 -17.37 -21.42 -10.85
CA ALA A 388 -18.00 -21.97 -9.65
C ALA A 388 -17.07 -21.91 -8.42
N CYS A 389 -15.78 -22.19 -8.61
CA CYS A 389 -14.77 -22.08 -7.55
C CYS A 389 -14.52 -20.62 -7.17
N LEU A 390 -14.37 -19.74 -8.17
CA LEU A 390 -14.17 -18.31 -7.94
C LEU A 390 -15.36 -17.67 -7.19
N ASN A 391 -16.58 -18.05 -7.53
CA ASN A 391 -17.79 -17.59 -6.84
C ASN A 391 -17.86 -18.13 -5.41
N LYS A 392 -17.51 -19.41 -5.18
CA LYS A 392 -17.47 -20.02 -3.84
C LYS A 392 -16.51 -19.27 -2.89
N HIS A 393 -15.37 -18.82 -3.40
CA HIS A 393 -14.35 -18.10 -2.61
C HIS A 393 -14.38 -16.58 -2.83
N ARG A 394 -15.47 -16.03 -3.37
CA ARG A 394 -15.57 -14.61 -3.73
C ARG A 394 -15.33 -13.68 -2.54
N GLU A 395 -15.87 -14.02 -1.37
CA GLU A 395 -15.70 -13.22 -0.15
C GLU A 395 -14.23 -13.15 0.29
N LYS A 396 -13.50 -14.27 0.13
CA LYS A 396 -12.07 -14.35 0.41
C LYS A 396 -11.22 -13.49 -0.50
N PHE A 397 -11.66 -13.23 -1.72
CA PHE A 397 -10.99 -12.28 -2.61
C PHE A 397 -11.34 -10.82 -2.30
N MET A 398 -12.46 -10.56 -1.62
CA MET A 398 -12.93 -9.22 -1.27
C MET A 398 -12.29 -8.69 0.02
N TYR A 399 -12.13 -9.52 1.05
CA TYR A 399 -11.65 -9.10 2.37
C TYR A 399 -10.17 -9.40 2.60
N LEU A 400 -9.45 -8.45 3.20
CA LEU A 400 -8.07 -8.63 3.67
C LEU A 400 -8.06 -8.83 5.18
N HIS A 401 -7.19 -9.74 5.66
CA HIS A 401 -7.10 -10.08 7.06
C HIS A 401 -6.59 -8.87 7.88
N PRO A 402 -7.38 -8.36 8.84
CA PRO A 402 -7.07 -7.11 9.57
C PRO A 402 -6.00 -7.25 10.67
N GLY A 403 -5.36 -8.42 10.81
CA GLY A 403 -4.36 -8.70 11.85
C GLY A 403 -4.96 -9.25 13.15
N GLU A 404 -4.09 -9.73 14.05
CA GLU A 404 -4.48 -10.50 15.25
C GLU A 404 -5.22 -9.69 16.32
N GLY A 405 -5.08 -8.37 16.35
CA GLY A 405 -5.66 -7.48 17.36
C GLY A 405 -7.11 -7.05 17.13
N THR A 406 -7.89 -7.82 16.36
CA THR A 406 -9.27 -7.47 16.00
C THR A 406 -10.30 -8.02 16.99
N ASP A 407 -11.42 -7.31 17.09
CA ASP A 407 -12.56 -7.65 17.95
C ASP A 407 -13.02 -9.10 17.69
N PRO A 408 -13.28 -9.92 18.73
CA PRO A 408 -13.82 -11.27 18.58
C PRO A 408 -15.15 -11.31 17.82
N ALA A 409 -15.91 -10.22 17.76
CA ALA A 409 -17.13 -10.12 16.95
C ALA A 409 -16.89 -10.29 15.44
N LEU A 410 -15.65 -10.09 14.96
CA LEU A 410 -15.26 -10.21 13.55
C LEU A 410 -14.58 -11.55 13.23
N SER A 411 -14.85 -12.61 14.01
CA SER A 411 -14.18 -13.90 13.85
C SER A 411 -14.49 -14.58 12.51
N GLN A 412 -15.70 -14.41 11.99
CA GLN A 412 -16.12 -15.01 10.72
C GLN A 412 -15.45 -14.30 9.54
N GLU A 413 -15.53 -12.97 9.51
CA GLU A 413 -14.87 -12.14 8.49
C GLU A 413 -13.36 -12.35 8.49
N ARG A 414 -12.77 -12.64 9.66
CA ARG A 414 -11.35 -12.97 9.79
C ARG A 414 -11.00 -14.31 9.16
N GLN A 415 -11.83 -15.34 9.33
CA GLN A 415 -11.63 -16.65 8.68
C GLN A 415 -11.82 -16.58 7.17
N ASP A 416 -12.79 -15.78 6.74
CA ASP A 416 -13.11 -15.59 5.33
C ASP A 416 -12.13 -14.64 4.64
N ALA A 417 -11.35 -13.84 5.37
CA ALA A 417 -10.38 -12.93 4.79
C ALA A 417 -9.11 -13.62 4.25
N MET A 418 -8.50 -12.98 3.24
CA MET A 418 -7.20 -13.38 2.72
C MET A 418 -6.07 -12.86 3.60
N ASP A 419 -5.14 -13.74 3.96
CA ASP A 419 -3.93 -13.35 4.69
C ASP A 419 -2.84 -12.83 3.73
N CYS A 420 -2.69 -11.51 3.69
CA CYS A 420 -1.59 -10.83 3.01
C CYS A 420 -0.70 -10.06 4.01
N SER A 421 -0.48 -10.62 5.21
CA SER A 421 0.32 -10.00 6.29
C SER A 421 1.76 -9.64 5.91
N ASN A 422 2.30 -10.29 4.88
CA ASN A 422 3.62 -10.01 4.31
C ASN A 422 3.67 -8.72 3.45
N CYS A 423 2.52 -8.18 3.05
CA CYS A 423 2.44 -6.96 2.27
C CYS A 423 2.61 -5.73 3.17
N ARG A 424 3.63 -4.93 2.84
CA ARG A 424 3.96 -3.68 3.51
C ARG A 424 4.09 -2.58 2.48
N VAL A 425 3.70 -1.36 2.87
CA VAL A 425 3.86 -0.18 2.02
C VAL A 425 5.34 0.14 1.80
N LEU A 426 5.65 0.78 0.67
CA LEU A 426 7.00 1.30 0.46
C LEU A 426 7.25 2.53 1.33
N CYS A 427 8.43 2.61 1.94
CA CYS A 427 8.82 3.78 2.74
C CYS A 427 8.96 5.03 1.86
N ARG A 428 9.40 4.84 0.60
CA ARG A 428 9.40 5.88 -0.42
C ARG A 428 8.18 5.70 -1.31
N ARG A 429 7.26 6.66 -1.31
CA ARG A 429 6.04 6.60 -2.11
C ARG A 429 5.57 7.97 -2.59
N GLN A 430 4.92 7.99 -3.75
CA GLN A 430 4.29 9.16 -4.34
C GLN A 430 2.77 8.98 -4.31
N LEU A 431 2.08 9.79 -3.52
CA LEU A 431 0.64 9.78 -3.40
C LEU A 431 0.04 10.99 -4.11
N TYR A 432 -1.18 10.85 -4.61
CA TYR A 432 -1.90 11.94 -5.25
C TYR A 432 -3.23 12.14 -4.56
N ARG A 433 -3.50 13.39 -4.16
CA ARG A 433 -4.80 13.80 -3.62
C ARG A 433 -5.40 14.83 -4.56
N ALA A 434 -6.59 14.59 -5.07
CA ALA A 434 -7.29 15.60 -5.86
C ALA A 434 -8.45 16.23 -5.08
N GLN A 435 -8.54 17.55 -5.15
CA GLN A 435 -9.77 18.29 -4.82
C GLN A 435 -10.58 18.47 -6.12
N ILE A 436 -11.89 18.29 -6.03
CA ILE A 436 -12.77 18.28 -7.20
C ILE A 436 -13.70 19.47 -7.12
N SER A 437 -13.80 20.21 -8.22
CA SER A 437 -14.90 21.12 -8.48
C SER A 437 -15.66 20.63 -9.70
N HIS A 438 -16.98 20.74 -9.66
CA HIS A 438 -17.85 20.25 -10.73
C HIS A 438 -18.86 21.32 -11.11
N SER A 439 -19.16 21.37 -12.41
CA SER A 439 -20.28 22.14 -12.95
C SER A 439 -21.16 21.19 -13.76
N MET A 440 -22.46 21.19 -13.46
CA MET A 440 -23.44 20.35 -14.13
C MET A 440 -24.09 21.14 -15.25
N HIS A 441 -24.14 20.56 -16.44
CA HIS A 441 -24.83 21.13 -17.58
C HIS A 441 -26.27 20.62 -17.60
N ARG A 442 -27.24 21.54 -17.62
CA ARG A 442 -28.60 21.17 -18.04
C ARG A 442 -28.55 20.77 -19.51
N LEU A 443 -29.23 19.68 -19.87
CA LEU A 443 -29.43 19.25 -21.25
C LEU A 443 -30.13 20.36 -22.03
N ASN A 444 -29.35 21.25 -22.64
CA ASN A 444 -29.84 22.17 -23.66
C ASN A 444 -29.09 21.82 -24.95
N LEU A 445 -29.80 21.14 -25.86
CA LEU A 445 -29.25 20.58 -27.10
C LEU A 445 -28.55 21.61 -28.01
N SER A 446 -28.77 22.91 -27.80
CA SER A 446 -28.19 24.00 -28.58
C SER A 446 -26.73 24.35 -28.22
N LEU A 447 -26.25 24.04 -27.01
CA LEU A 447 -24.91 24.48 -26.55
C LEU A 447 -23.76 23.59 -27.05
N PHE A 448 -24.03 22.32 -27.36
CA PHE A 448 -22.99 21.36 -27.79
C PHE A 448 -22.84 21.23 -29.31
N GLY A 449 -23.70 21.90 -30.11
CA GLY A 449 -23.60 21.88 -31.58
C GLY A 449 -22.26 22.41 -32.09
N ASN A 450 -21.71 23.44 -31.45
CA ASN A 450 -20.45 24.07 -31.88
C ASN A 450 -19.19 23.35 -31.39
N PHE A 451 -19.30 22.38 -30.47
CA PHE A 451 -18.16 21.58 -29.99
C PHE A 451 -18.07 20.21 -30.67
N LEU A 452 -19.11 19.78 -31.38
CA LEU A 452 -19.20 18.47 -32.03
C LEU A 452 -19.06 18.52 -33.56
N SER A 453 -18.91 19.71 -34.15
CA SER A 453 -18.48 19.91 -35.54
C SER A 453 -16.98 19.81 -35.69
#